data_AF-A0A9D4U0E3-F1
#
_entry.id   AF-A0A9D4U0E3-F1
#
_cell.length_a   1.000
_cell.length_b   1.000
_cell.length_c   1.000
_cell.angle_alpha   90.00
_cell.angle_beta   90.00
_cell.angle_gamma   90.00
#
_symmetry.space_group_name_H-M   'P 1'
#
loop_
_entity.id
_entity.type
_entity.pdbx_description
1 polymer ?
#
loop_
_entity_poly.entity_id
_entity_poly.type
_entity_poly.pdbx_seq_one_letter_code
_entity_poly.pdbx_strand_id
1 'polypeptide(L)'
;MQRGGGRKLTLAVVGDVHSQWGADDETALAWLGADVAIFVGDFGEENVPLIQRIAALPQPKAVLLGNHDAWFSLTSGGRRRHTRAMLASSSMAVRKEWSEGGSTPAVQAQLQALGDDHIGYAAKRWPELGLTLLGGRPFSKGGNRWSDVADFYAEHYGIGSMQDSALQVLDLALAAHRDDCKVLVAHNGPAGLGARRHSICGVDWTLPEADFGDPDLQEALDMMHSQGLHMPLVLFGHMHSQLAGGGSRDMVEVDAARGTVYINTAVVPRIRSFPAPAGSGGGSNGGSSGGTEAGRTGSTMQGHHFVLVELSGHIVTAARDVWVGVQHTAQTGSGQGGSSSNGSGGGAGSTHCVVLHEQQLLRTAFPPPNTGPALAQQGAEGNGGTSPQTAAAAAAAGGGSEPGSSGGYVCSIYRAHTGEWEPVAVQCAAQGSQAAAV
;
A
#
# COMPACT_ATOMS: atom_id res chain seq x y z
N MET A 1 -33.39 6.27 -3.81
CA MET A 1 -32.18 6.77 -3.11
C MET A 1 -31.21 7.26 -4.18
N GLN A 2 -30.82 8.54 -4.14
CA GLN A 2 -29.78 9.09 -5.03
C GLN A 2 -28.47 8.33 -4.79
N ARG A 3 -27.78 7.90 -5.86
CA ARG A 3 -26.44 7.30 -5.78
C ARG A 3 -25.50 8.30 -5.10
N GLY A 4 -25.26 8.13 -3.80
CA GLY A 4 -24.25 8.90 -3.09
C GLY A 4 -22.89 8.51 -3.63
N GLY A 5 -22.16 9.46 -4.23
CA GLY A 5 -20.74 9.26 -4.51
C GLY A 5 -20.05 8.91 -3.20
N GLY A 6 -19.56 7.68 -3.08
CA GLY A 6 -18.92 7.19 -1.86
C GLY A 6 -17.80 8.14 -1.43
N ARG A 7 -17.64 8.32 -0.11
CA ARG A 7 -16.55 9.11 0.45
C ARG A 7 -15.23 8.68 -0.22
N LYS A 8 -14.49 9.66 -0.73
CA LYS A 8 -13.14 9.42 -1.24
C LYS A 8 -12.19 9.28 -0.06
N LEU A 9 -11.37 8.24 -0.08
CA LEU A 9 -10.32 7.99 0.90
C LEU A 9 -8.97 7.99 0.19
N THR A 10 -7.98 8.62 0.79
CA THR A 10 -6.59 8.63 0.32
C THR A 10 -5.72 7.93 1.34
N LEU A 11 -5.04 6.86 0.92
CA LEU A 11 -4.08 6.13 1.73
C LEU A 11 -2.67 6.51 1.27
N ALA A 12 -1.79 6.85 2.22
CA ALA A 12 -0.36 6.99 1.96
C ALA A 12 0.35 5.72 2.42
N VAL A 13 0.84 4.94 1.47
CA VAL A 13 1.50 3.66 1.74
C VAL A 13 3.01 3.82 1.62
N VAL A 14 3.73 3.35 2.64
CA VAL A 14 5.18 3.38 2.74
C VAL A 14 5.70 1.95 2.75
N GLY A 15 6.38 1.57 1.67
CA GLY A 15 7.04 0.27 1.57
C GLY A 15 8.50 0.30 1.98
N ASP A 16 8.94 -0.83 2.54
CA ASP A 16 10.31 -1.30 2.72
C ASP A 16 11.30 -0.18 3.08
N VAL A 17 11.22 0.26 4.33
CA VAL A 17 11.85 1.50 4.79
C VAL A 17 13.38 1.42 4.81
N HIS A 18 13.97 0.26 5.13
CA HIS A 18 15.42 -0.03 5.16
C HIS A 18 16.27 1.09 5.76
N SER A 19 15.90 1.54 6.96
CA SER A 19 16.54 2.61 7.73
C SER A 19 16.57 3.98 7.05
N GLN A 20 15.85 4.16 5.94
CA GLN A 20 15.72 5.42 5.21
C GLN A 20 14.44 6.12 5.65
N TRP A 21 14.45 6.70 6.85
CA TRP A 21 13.35 7.52 7.35
C TRP A 21 13.88 8.62 8.28
N GLY A 22 13.49 9.87 8.02
CA GLY A 22 13.93 11.04 8.76
C GLY A 22 12.89 12.15 8.82
N ALA A 23 13.31 13.34 9.26
CA ALA A 23 12.38 14.46 9.50
C ALA A 23 11.72 14.96 8.21
N ASP A 24 12.41 14.84 7.08
CA ASP A 24 11.88 15.20 5.77
C ASP A 24 10.79 14.21 5.33
N ASP A 25 10.91 12.92 5.65
CA ASP A 25 9.83 11.95 5.41
C ASP A 25 8.57 12.27 6.21
N GLU A 26 8.76 12.66 7.48
CA GLU A 26 7.65 13.03 8.37
C GLU A 26 6.93 14.28 7.88
N THR A 27 7.71 15.27 7.42
CA THR A 27 7.21 16.50 6.82
C THR A 27 6.47 16.20 5.53
N ALA A 28 7.05 15.39 4.64
CA ALA A 28 6.43 14.99 3.39
C ALA A 28 5.11 14.22 3.63
N LEU A 29 5.10 13.26 4.57
CA LEU A 29 3.90 12.50 4.93
C LEU A 29 2.79 13.43 5.47
N ALA A 30 3.14 14.37 6.34
CA ALA A 30 2.20 15.37 6.85
C ALA A 30 1.64 16.25 5.71
N TRP A 31 2.49 16.67 4.79
CA TRP A 31 2.11 17.52 3.66
C TRP A 31 1.18 16.82 2.66
N LEU A 32 1.37 15.51 2.43
CA LEU A 32 0.54 14.71 1.53
C LEU A 32 -0.94 14.69 1.95
N GLY A 33 -1.24 14.86 3.24
CA GLY A 33 -2.61 15.00 3.74
C GLY A 33 -3.50 13.76 3.52
N ALA A 34 -2.91 12.57 3.50
CA ALA A 34 -3.66 11.32 3.40
C ALA A 34 -4.51 11.05 4.66
N ASP A 35 -5.64 10.34 4.50
CA ASP A 35 -6.54 9.99 5.60
C ASP A 35 -5.86 9.00 6.57
N VAL A 36 -5.09 8.03 6.03
CA VAL A 36 -4.36 7.02 6.81
C VAL A 36 -2.99 6.74 6.17
N ALA A 37 -1.95 6.67 7.00
CA ALA A 37 -0.62 6.17 6.63
C ALA A 37 -0.51 4.66 6.87
N ILE A 38 0.02 3.89 5.93
CA ILE A 38 0.18 2.44 6.04
C ILE A 38 1.64 2.09 5.79
N PHE A 39 2.30 1.51 6.78
CA PHE A 39 3.66 1.00 6.62
C PHE A 39 3.61 -0.51 6.45
N VAL A 40 4.23 -1.02 5.39
CA VAL A 40 4.20 -2.47 5.08
C VAL A 40 5.44 -3.23 5.54
N GLY A 41 6.37 -2.59 6.28
CA GLY A 41 7.45 -3.26 7.00
C GLY A 41 8.86 -2.97 6.47
N ASP A 42 9.79 -3.84 6.87
CA ASP A 42 11.22 -3.78 6.58
C ASP A 42 11.85 -2.44 6.99
N PHE A 43 11.66 -2.04 8.25
CA PHE A 43 12.23 -0.82 8.82
C PHE A 43 13.75 -0.88 8.98
N GLY A 44 14.31 -2.05 9.25
CA GLY A 44 15.73 -2.30 9.06
C GLY A 44 16.38 -3.05 10.22
N GLU A 45 16.52 -4.36 10.07
CA GLU A 45 17.29 -5.25 10.94
C GLU A 45 17.03 -5.05 12.44
N GLU A 46 15.75 -5.04 12.84
CA GLU A 46 15.28 -4.88 14.24
C GLU A 46 15.59 -3.49 14.85
N ASN A 47 15.51 -2.43 14.04
CA ASN A 47 15.79 -1.03 14.44
C ASN A 47 14.69 -0.43 15.33
N VAL A 48 14.76 -0.71 16.64
CA VAL A 48 13.85 -0.19 17.68
C VAL A 48 13.74 1.34 17.66
N PRO A 49 14.83 2.14 17.61
CA PRO A 49 14.70 3.61 17.59
C PRO A 49 13.89 4.14 16.41
N LEU A 50 14.02 3.52 15.24
CA LEU A 50 13.22 3.89 14.08
C LEU A 50 11.74 3.52 14.29
N ILE A 51 11.44 2.34 14.80
CA ILE A 51 10.05 1.97 15.13
C ILE A 51 9.42 2.93 16.14
N GLN A 52 10.17 3.33 17.17
CA GLN A 52 9.70 4.34 18.14
C GLN A 52 9.41 5.68 17.47
N ARG A 53 10.23 6.09 16.49
CA ARG A 53 10.00 7.29 15.70
C ARG A 53 8.72 7.19 14.86
N ILE A 54 8.46 6.05 14.24
CA ILE A 54 7.23 5.79 13.46
C ILE A 54 5.99 5.77 14.37
N ALA A 55 6.08 5.12 15.54
CA ALA A 55 5.00 5.11 16.52
C ALA A 55 4.64 6.52 17.01
N ALA A 56 5.62 7.42 17.11
CA ALA A 56 5.43 8.80 17.55
C ALA A 56 4.78 9.72 16.49
N LEU A 57 4.58 9.26 15.24
CA LEU A 57 3.98 10.11 14.21
C LEU A 57 2.52 10.46 14.58
N PRO A 58 2.09 11.72 14.42
CA PRO A 58 0.74 12.15 14.81
C PRO A 58 -0.36 11.67 13.85
N GLN A 59 -0.02 11.28 12.62
CA GLN A 59 -0.98 10.85 11.62
C GLN A 59 -1.69 9.54 12.02
N PRO A 60 -2.97 9.36 11.66
CA PRO A 60 -3.61 8.05 11.70
C PRO A 60 -2.79 7.05 10.91
N LYS A 61 -2.40 5.93 11.55
CA LYS A 61 -1.52 4.97 10.91
C LYS A 61 -1.81 3.52 11.27
N ALA A 62 -1.37 2.61 10.41
CA ALA A 62 -1.18 1.20 10.70
C ALA A 62 0.20 0.76 10.22
N VAL A 63 0.77 -0.20 10.95
CA VAL A 63 2.12 -0.71 10.72
C VAL A 63 2.09 -2.23 10.68
N LEU A 64 2.57 -2.79 9.59
CA LEU A 64 2.97 -4.19 9.53
C LEU A 64 4.50 -4.26 9.61
N LEU A 65 5.02 -5.28 10.30
CA LEU A 65 6.46 -5.54 10.37
C LEU A 65 6.85 -6.52 9.27
N GLY A 66 8.04 -6.34 8.70
CA GLY A 66 8.63 -7.17 7.65
C GLY A 66 9.74 -8.08 8.16
N ASN A 67 10.28 -8.95 7.31
CA ASN A 67 11.28 -9.92 7.76
C ASN A 67 12.56 -9.27 8.28
N HIS A 68 12.92 -8.07 7.81
CA HIS A 68 14.05 -7.31 8.36
C HIS A 68 13.75 -6.81 9.77
N ASP A 69 12.50 -6.73 10.21
CA ASP A 69 12.16 -6.29 11.58
C ASP A 69 12.26 -7.42 12.61
N ALA A 70 12.58 -8.64 12.14
CA ALA A 70 12.99 -9.78 12.93
C ALA A 70 14.24 -10.46 12.33
N TRP A 71 15.15 -9.68 11.73
CA TRP A 71 16.28 -10.21 10.96
C TRP A 71 17.17 -11.20 11.73
N PHE A 72 17.35 -10.97 13.03
CA PHE A 72 18.13 -11.83 13.91
C PHE A 72 17.26 -12.91 14.56
N SER A 73 15.96 -12.71 14.65
CA SER A 73 15.04 -13.53 15.44
C SER A 73 14.26 -14.56 14.62
N LEU A 74 13.85 -14.21 13.40
CA LEU A 74 12.86 -14.92 12.60
C LEU A 74 13.27 -16.35 12.22
N THR A 75 14.57 -16.57 11.96
CA THR A 75 15.08 -17.87 11.53
C THR A 75 16.19 -18.36 12.41
N SER A 76 16.33 -19.68 12.52
CA SER A 76 17.45 -20.30 13.25
C SER A 76 18.83 -19.83 12.73
N GLY A 77 18.93 -19.55 11.42
CA GLY A 77 20.14 -18.99 10.81
C GLY A 77 20.44 -17.57 11.27
N GLY A 78 19.43 -16.71 11.32
CA GLY A 78 19.53 -15.36 11.88
C GLY A 78 20.01 -15.40 13.33
N ARG A 79 19.38 -16.24 14.15
CA ARG A 79 19.71 -16.38 15.57
C ARG A 79 21.14 -16.82 15.78
N ARG A 80 21.61 -17.85 15.05
CA ARG A 80 23.01 -18.30 15.10
C ARG A 80 24.02 -17.22 14.70
N ARG A 81 23.73 -16.42 13.66
CA ARG A 81 24.61 -15.32 13.25
C ARG A 81 24.70 -14.26 14.34
N HIS A 82 23.57 -13.89 14.92
CA HIS A 82 23.50 -12.94 16.01
C HIS A 82 24.27 -13.43 17.25
N THR A 83 24.05 -14.67 17.68
CA THR A 83 24.80 -15.30 18.79
C THR A 83 26.31 -15.25 18.54
N ARG A 84 26.77 -15.61 17.34
CA ARG A 84 28.20 -15.57 17.00
C ARG A 84 28.76 -14.15 17.11
N ALA A 85 28.04 -13.15 16.63
CA ALA A 85 28.46 -11.74 16.74
C ALA A 85 28.53 -11.29 18.21
N MET A 86 27.55 -11.68 19.04
CA MET A 86 27.51 -11.35 20.46
C MET A 86 28.63 -12.05 21.25
N LEU A 87 28.96 -13.30 20.94
CA LEU A 87 30.07 -14.01 21.56
C LEU A 87 31.44 -13.44 21.15
N ALA A 88 31.55 -12.94 19.91
CA ALA A 88 32.72 -12.23 19.43
C ALA A 88 32.89 -10.83 20.09
N SER A 89 31.82 -10.27 20.66
CA SER A 89 31.90 -9.05 21.47
C SER A 89 32.69 -9.31 22.76
N SER A 90 33.55 -8.35 23.10
CA SER A 90 34.36 -8.34 24.34
C SER A 90 33.57 -7.91 25.57
N SER A 91 32.29 -7.54 25.44
CA SER A 91 31.43 -7.17 26.57
C SER A 91 30.81 -8.40 27.24
N MET A 92 31.13 -8.59 28.51
CA MET A 92 30.60 -9.69 29.33
C MET A 92 29.12 -9.50 29.71
N ALA A 93 28.63 -8.25 29.75
CA ALA A 93 27.21 -7.93 30.00
C ALA A 93 26.31 -8.41 28.84
N VAL A 94 26.79 -8.22 27.61
CA VAL A 94 26.12 -8.63 26.36
C VAL A 94 25.95 -10.16 26.28
N ARG A 95 26.83 -10.92 26.93
CA ARG A 95 26.77 -12.40 26.97
C ARG A 95 25.75 -12.96 27.96
N LYS A 96 25.35 -12.19 28.98
CA LYS A 96 24.53 -12.68 30.10
C LYS A 96 23.02 -12.54 29.85
N GLU A 97 22.63 -11.65 28.94
CA GLU A 97 21.22 -11.30 28.69
C GLU A 97 20.55 -12.16 27.60
N TRP A 98 21.32 -12.97 26.86
CA TRP A 98 20.79 -13.82 25.81
C TRP A 98 20.46 -15.24 26.32
N SER A 99 19.22 -15.67 26.18
CA SER A 99 18.82 -17.08 26.31
C SER A 99 19.12 -17.80 25.00
N GLU A 100 19.78 -18.96 25.09
CA GLU A 100 20.10 -19.76 23.92
C GLU A 100 18.83 -20.13 23.12
N GLY A 101 18.71 -19.58 21.90
CA GLY A 101 17.77 -20.06 20.88
C GLY A 101 16.49 -19.23 20.64
N GLY A 102 16.20 -18.20 21.45
CA GLY A 102 15.01 -17.36 21.32
C GLY A 102 15.19 -16.09 20.48
N SER A 103 14.08 -15.37 20.23
CA SER A 103 14.08 -14.04 19.62
C SER A 103 14.88 -13.01 20.43
N THR A 104 15.38 -11.97 19.78
CA THR A 104 16.03 -10.85 20.49
C THR A 104 14.98 -10.03 21.26
N PRO A 105 15.38 -9.27 22.29
CA PRO A 105 14.49 -8.32 22.96
C PRO A 105 13.94 -7.23 22.03
N ALA A 106 14.58 -6.98 20.88
CA ALA A 106 14.18 -5.95 19.94
C ALA A 106 12.81 -6.25 19.30
N VAL A 107 12.47 -7.51 19.03
CA VAL A 107 11.14 -7.88 18.52
C VAL A 107 10.04 -7.42 19.48
N GLN A 108 10.16 -7.79 20.76
CA GLN A 108 9.18 -7.39 21.78
C GLN A 108 9.14 -5.87 21.97
N ALA A 109 10.28 -5.20 21.94
CA ALA A 109 10.35 -3.74 22.07
C ALA A 109 9.67 -3.01 20.90
N GLN A 110 9.81 -3.51 19.67
CA GLN A 110 9.12 -2.96 18.50
C GLN A 110 7.60 -3.16 18.61
N LEU A 111 7.15 -4.36 18.98
CA LEU A 111 5.73 -4.65 19.19
C LEU A 111 5.12 -3.76 20.28
N GLN A 112 5.84 -3.57 21.40
CA GLN A 112 5.41 -2.67 22.49
C GLN A 112 5.37 -1.21 22.06
N ALA A 113 6.35 -0.76 21.27
CA ALA A 113 6.40 0.62 20.79
C ALA A 113 5.24 0.93 19.85
N LEU A 114 4.86 -0.02 18.99
CA LEU A 114 3.75 0.14 18.06
C LEU A 114 2.37 -0.01 18.73
N GLY A 115 2.24 -0.92 19.70
CA GLY A 115 0.95 -1.19 20.35
C GLY A 115 -0.15 -1.47 19.31
N ASP A 116 -1.27 -0.77 19.43
CA ASP A 116 -2.43 -0.90 18.53
C ASP A 116 -2.18 -0.39 17.09
N ASP A 117 -1.04 0.27 16.83
CA ASP A 117 -0.64 0.60 15.46
C ASP A 117 -0.11 -0.64 14.72
N HIS A 118 0.37 -1.68 15.41
CA HIS A 118 0.78 -2.93 14.77
C HIS A 118 -0.44 -3.79 14.41
N ILE A 119 -0.62 -4.05 13.11
CA ILE A 119 -1.80 -4.80 12.62
C ILE A 119 -1.51 -6.25 12.25
N GLY A 120 -0.30 -6.79 12.48
CA GLY A 120 0.00 -8.18 12.16
C GLY A 120 -0.91 -9.16 12.91
N TYR A 121 -1.69 -9.96 12.18
CA TYR A 121 -2.79 -10.77 12.72
C TYR A 121 -3.81 -10.00 13.59
N ALA A 122 -3.96 -8.71 13.34
CA ALA A 122 -4.93 -7.84 14.00
C ALA A 122 -5.66 -6.97 12.96
N ALA A 123 -6.71 -6.29 13.41
CA ALA A 123 -7.46 -5.36 12.58
C ALA A 123 -7.47 -3.98 13.24
N LYS A 124 -7.41 -2.94 12.41
CA LYS A 124 -7.55 -1.56 12.85
C LYS A 124 -8.62 -0.85 12.07
N ARG A 125 -9.55 -0.23 12.79
CA ARG A 125 -10.76 0.36 12.22
C ARG A 125 -10.80 1.86 12.45
N TRP A 126 -11.22 2.59 11.41
CA TRP A 126 -11.57 4.01 11.43
C TRP A 126 -13.05 4.17 11.04
N PRO A 127 -13.97 4.14 12.01
CA PRO A 127 -15.41 4.21 11.75
C PRO A 127 -15.85 5.46 10.97
N GLU A 128 -15.22 6.60 11.23
CA GLU A 128 -15.46 7.89 10.55
C GLU A 128 -15.05 7.90 9.08
N LEU A 129 -14.16 6.97 8.70
CA LEU A 129 -13.76 6.72 7.32
C LEU A 129 -14.53 5.56 6.69
N GLY A 130 -15.23 4.75 7.48
CA GLY A 130 -15.80 3.48 7.03
C GLY A 130 -14.72 2.52 6.52
N LEU A 131 -13.55 2.52 7.16
CA LEU A 131 -12.36 1.76 6.75
C LEU A 131 -11.95 0.79 7.86
N THR A 132 -11.72 -0.47 7.48
CA THR A 132 -11.03 -1.45 8.33
C THR A 132 -9.81 -1.98 7.59
N LEU A 133 -8.63 -1.82 8.18
CA LEU A 133 -7.41 -2.49 7.74
C LEU A 133 -7.28 -3.83 8.47
N LEU A 134 -7.03 -4.88 7.71
CA LEU A 134 -6.78 -6.24 8.20
C LEU A 134 -5.31 -6.54 7.96
N GLY A 135 -4.54 -6.95 8.97
CA GLY A 135 -3.17 -7.37 8.74
C GLY A 135 -3.06 -8.88 8.54
N GLY A 136 -2.33 -9.25 7.50
CA GLY A 136 -1.88 -10.61 7.25
C GLY A 136 -0.74 -11.03 8.19
N ARG A 137 0.04 -12.01 7.75
CA ARG A 137 1.22 -12.47 8.49
C ARG A 137 2.31 -11.38 8.55
N PRO A 138 2.66 -10.88 9.75
CA PRO A 138 3.81 -9.99 9.93
C PRO A 138 5.11 -10.79 9.81
N PHE A 139 6.22 -10.12 9.52
CA PHE A 139 7.56 -10.72 9.38
C PHE A 139 7.69 -11.77 8.27
N SER A 140 6.74 -11.83 7.33
CA SER A 140 6.82 -12.79 6.23
C SER A 140 8.13 -12.61 5.46
N LYS A 141 8.77 -13.72 5.08
CA LYS A 141 9.99 -13.72 4.26
C LYS A 141 9.75 -14.31 2.86
N GLY A 142 8.48 -14.37 2.48
CA GLY A 142 8.01 -15.01 1.27
C GLY A 142 8.10 -16.53 1.23
N GLY A 143 7.39 -17.09 0.25
CA GLY A 143 7.37 -18.50 -0.09
C GLY A 143 6.75 -19.42 0.98
N ASN A 144 7.00 -20.72 0.84
CA ASN A 144 6.29 -21.77 1.57
C ASN A 144 7.08 -22.45 2.71
N ARG A 145 8.27 -21.93 3.06
CA ARG A 145 9.16 -22.57 4.04
C ARG A 145 8.79 -22.25 5.49
N TRP A 146 7.63 -22.76 5.93
CA TRP A 146 7.12 -22.56 7.29
C TRP A 146 8.05 -23.11 8.39
N SER A 147 8.68 -24.26 8.17
CA SER A 147 9.57 -24.89 9.16
C SER A 147 10.72 -23.99 9.63
N ASP A 148 11.14 -23.03 8.81
CA ASP A 148 12.22 -22.11 9.14
C ASP A 148 11.83 -21.03 10.15
N VAL A 149 10.52 -20.82 10.34
CA VAL A 149 9.92 -19.69 11.07
C VAL A 149 8.85 -20.14 12.08
N ALA A 150 8.54 -21.43 12.14
CA ALA A 150 7.44 -21.98 12.93
C ALA A 150 7.56 -21.67 14.43
N ASP A 151 8.78 -21.75 14.99
CA ASP A 151 9.03 -21.44 16.39
C ASP A 151 8.79 -19.97 16.71
N PHE A 152 9.21 -19.07 15.82
CA PHE A 152 8.98 -17.63 15.95
C PHE A 152 7.48 -17.30 15.99
N TYR A 153 6.68 -17.86 15.08
CA TYR A 153 5.23 -17.60 15.07
C TYR A 153 4.48 -18.26 16.22
N ALA A 154 4.92 -19.44 16.66
CA ALA A 154 4.36 -20.08 17.86
C ALA A 154 4.65 -19.25 19.12
N GLU A 155 5.86 -18.69 19.24
CA GLU A 155 6.28 -17.87 20.38
C GLU A 155 5.55 -16.52 20.44
N HIS A 156 5.49 -15.79 19.32
CA HIS A 156 5.03 -14.39 19.30
C HIS A 156 3.53 -14.25 19.00
N TYR A 157 2.91 -15.21 18.32
CA TYR A 157 1.53 -15.10 17.84
C TYR A 157 0.66 -16.33 18.14
N GLY A 158 1.23 -17.41 18.70
CA GLY A 158 0.49 -18.65 18.93
C GLY A 158 0.05 -19.37 17.64
N ILE A 159 0.66 -19.04 16.49
CA ILE A 159 0.32 -19.60 15.19
C ILE A 159 1.24 -20.78 14.88
N GLY A 160 0.66 -21.98 14.71
CA GLY A 160 1.42 -23.23 14.55
C GLY A 160 1.70 -23.63 13.10
N SER A 161 0.92 -23.12 12.14
CA SER A 161 0.99 -23.53 10.74
C SER A 161 0.56 -22.42 9.76
N MET A 162 0.85 -22.64 8.48
CA MET A 162 0.31 -21.81 7.38
C MET A 162 -1.22 -21.79 7.38
N GLN A 163 -1.86 -22.92 7.71
CA GLN A 163 -3.31 -23.01 7.83
C GLN A 163 -3.84 -22.14 8.99
N ASP A 164 -3.21 -22.24 10.16
CA ASP A 164 -3.59 -21.42 11.33
C ASP A 164 -3.44 -19.92 11.01
N SER A 165 -2.38 -19.57 10.28
CA SER A 165 -2.16 -18.22 9.76
C SER A 165 -3.30 -17.76 8.85
N ALA A 166 -3.68 -18.58 7.87
CA ALA A 166 -4.78 -18.27 6.95
C ALA A 166 -6.13 -18.13 7.67
N LEU A 167 -6.41 -19.02 8.64
CA LEU A 167 -7.62 -18.98 9.46
C LEU A 167 -7.67 -17.75 10.36
N GLN A 168 -6.55 -17.39 10.99
CA GLN A 168 -6.46 -16.17 11.79
C GLN A 168 -6.80 -14.92 10.96
N VAL A 169 -6.31 -14.84 9.72
CA VAL A 169 -6.61 -13.72 8.82
C VAL A 169 -8.07 -13.73 8.36
N LEU A 170 -8.66 -14.90 8.11
CA LEU A 170 -10.09 -15.05 7.81
C LEU A 170 -10.97 -14.58 8.99
N ASP A 171 -10.63 -14.96 10.21
CA ASP A 171 -11.39 -14.59 11.42
C ASP A 171 -11.45 -13.07 11.60
N LEU A 172 -10.35 -12.37 11.33
CA LEU A 172 -10.33 -10.90 11.33
C LEU A 172 -11.30 -10.32 10.29
N ALA A 173 -11.31 -10.89 9.07
CA ALA A 173 -12.17 -10.43 8.00
C ALA A 173 -13.67 -10.68 8.29
N LEU A 174 -14.00 -11.81 8.93
CA LEU A 174 -15.35 -12.15 9.38
C LEU A 174 -15.82 -11.28 10.55
N ALA A 175 -14.91 -10.92 11.46
CA ALA A 175 -15.20 -10.04 12.59
C ALA A 175 -15.29 -8.56 12.21
N ALA A 176 -14.70 -8.17 11.07
CA ALA A 176 -14.72 -6.79 10.59
C ALA A 176 -16.14 -6.29 10.29
N HIS A 177 -16.36 -5.00 10.51
CA HIS A 177 -17.68 -4.40 10.31
C HIS A 177 -18.13 -4.57 8.85
N ARG A 178 -19.37 -5.04 8.65
CA ARG A 178 -19.87 -5.46 7.33
C ARG A 178 -19.80 -4.35 6.28
N ASP A 179 -20.19 -3.13 6.65
CA ASP A 179 -20.28 -1.99 5.72
C ASP A 179 -18.94 -1.29 5.47
N ASP A 180 -17.89 -1.64 6.22
CA ASP A 180 -16.59 -1.01 6.04
C ASP A 180 -15.93 -1.49 4.75
N CYS A 181 -15.22 -0.57 4.09
CA CYS A 181 -14.21 -0.91 3.10
C CYS A 181 -13.06 -1.64 3.80
N LYS A 182 -12.81 -2.89 3.40
CA LYS A 182 -11.80 -3.76 3.99
C LYS A 182 -10.56 -3.75 3.10
N VAL A 183 -9.40 -3.43 3.66
CA VAL A 183 -8.13 -3.46 2.95
C VAL A 183 -7.22 -4.42 3.70
N LEU A 184 -6.68 -5.41 2.99
CA LEU A 184 -5.74 -6.37 3.55
C LEU A 184 -4.32 -5.83 3.38
N VAL A 185 -3.51 -5.89 4.44
CA VAL A 185 -2.12 -5.41 4.46
C VAL A 185 -1.22 -6.57 4.85
N ALA A 186 -0.26 -6.91 4.01
CA ALA A 186 0.71 -7.98 4.25
C ALA A 186 2.14 -7.47 3.99
N HIS A 187 3.15 -8.22 4.41
CA HIS A 187 4.53 -7.82 4.11
C HIS A 187 4.93 -8.35 2.73
N ASN A 188 4.44 -9.54 2.35
CA ASN A 188 4.60 -10.10 1.02
C ASN A 188 3.22 -10.37 0.40
N GLY A 189 3.15 -10.41 -0.94
CA GLY A 189 1.91 -10.67 -1.65
C GLY A 189 1.52 -12.15 -1.65
N PRO A 190 0.30 -12.49 -2.08
CA PRO A 190 -0.17 -13.88 -2.09
C PRO A 190 0.53 -14.72 -3.16
N ALA A 191 0.64 -16.03 -2.90
CA ALA A 191 1.05 -16.99 -3.92
C ALA A 191 0.07 -16.99 -5.12
N GLY A 192 0.56 -17.36 -6.30
CA GLY A 192 -0.18 -17.35 -7.55
C GLY A 192 0.13 -16.13 -8.44
N LEU A 193 0.80 -15.11 -7.90
CA LEU A 193 1.14 -13.87 -8.60
C LEU A 193 2.63 -13.75 -8.97
N GLY A 194 3.38 -14.86 -8.93
CA GLY A 194 4.83 -14.89 -9.15
C GLY A 194 5.29 -15.70 -10.37
N ALA A 195 4.45 -15.82 -11.40
CA ALA A 195 4.73 -16.69 -12.56
C ALA A 195 6.04 -16.36 -13.31
N ARG A 196 6.45 -15.09 -13.35
CA ARG A 196 7.69 -14.61 -14.00
C ARG A 196 8.51 -13.76 -13.03
N ARG A 197 9.81 -13.60 -13.29
CA ARG A 197 10.69 -12.77 -12.43
C ARG A 197 10.23 -11.31 -12.26
N HIS A 198 9.56 -10.72 -13.25
CA HIS A 198 9.02 -9.36 -13.18
C HIS A 198 7.60 -9.30 -12.63
N SER A 199 6.94 -10.45 -12.43
CA SER A 199 5.61 -10.49 -11.80
C SER A 199 5.70 -9.98 -10.36
N ILE A 200 4.59 -9.46 -9.85
CA ILE A 200 4.53 -8.76 -8.57
C ILE A 200 5.07 -9.59 -7.38
N CYS A 201 4.96 -10.92 -7.43
CA CYS A 201 5.49 -11.86 -6.42
C CYS A 201 6.55 -12.86 -6.95
N GLY A 202 7.18 -12.59 -8.10
CA GLY A 202 8.09 -13.54 -8.75
C GLY A 202 9.54 -13.44 -8.29
N VAL A 203 10.19 -14.58 -8.06
CA VAL A 203 11.63 -14.63 -7.73
C VAL A 203 12.48 -14.14 -8.91
N ASP A 204 13.46 -13.28 -8.61
CA ASP A 204 14.39 -12.70 -9.59
C ASP A 204 15.88 -12.88 -9.24
N TRP A 205 16.18 -13.59 -8.14
CA TRP A 205 17.55 -13.88 -7.66
C TRP A 205 17.96 -15.35 -7.79
N THR A 206 17.06 -16.25 -8.20
CA THR A 206 17.37 -17.66 -8.48
C THR A 206 16.78 -18.12 -9.81
N LEU A 207 17.37 -19.19 -10.38
CA LEU A 207 16.80 -19.94 -11.49
C LEU A 207 16.33 -21.33 -11.00
N PRO A 208 15.21 -21.86 -11.49
CA PRO A 208 14.28 -21.23 -12.44
C PRO A 208 13.45 -20.09 -11.82
N GLU A 209 12.79 -19.29 -12.67
CA GLU A 209 11.75 -18.35 -12.21
C GLU A 209 10.67 -19.13 -11.45
N ALA A 210 10.20 -18.57 -10.34
CA ALA A 210 9.25 -19.23 -9.46
C ALA A 210 8.43 -18.21 -8.67
N ASP A 211 7.29 -18.67 -8.18
CA ASP A 211 6.45 -17.89 -7.28
C ASP A 211 7.08 -17.78 -5.89
N PHE A 212 7.09 -16.56 -5.33
CA PHE A 212 7.56 -16.28 -3.99
C PHE A 212 6.48 -15.69 -3.08
N GLY A 213 5.24 -15.66 -3.54
CA GLY A 213 4.10 -15.21 -2.74
C GLY A 213 3.80 -16.14 -1.56
N ASP A 214 3.04 -15.60 -0.62
CA ASP A 214 2.62 -16.24 0.62
C ASP A 214 1.43 -17.16 0.39
N PRO A 215 1.57 -18.49 0.61
CA PRO A 215 0.47 -19.44 0.41
C PRO A 215 -0.69 -19.26 1.38
N ASP A 216 -0.41 -18.94 2.64
CA ASP A 216 -1.39 -18.64 3.68
C ASP A 216 -2.24 -17.40 3.35
N LEU A 217 -1.63 -16.37 2.74
CA LEU A 217 -2.36 -15.18 2.32
C LEU A 217 -3.29 -15.48 1.14
N GLN A 218 -2.81 -16.27 0.16
CA GLN A 218 -3.64 -16.75 -0.95
C GLN A 218 -4.83 -17.58 -0.43
N GLU A 219 -4.56 -18.50 0.48
CA GLU A 219 -5.60 -19.34 1.08
C GLU A 219 -6.63 -18.53 1.88
N ALA A 220 -6.18 -17.54 2.65
CA ALA A 220 -7.08 -16.63 3.37
C ALA A 220 -7.99 -15.87 2.41
N LEU A 221 -7.45 -15.34 1.30
CA LEU A 221 -8.23 -14.64 0.26
C LEU A 221 -9.24 -15.57 -0.42
N ASP A 222 -8.87 -16.82 -0.70
CA ASP A 222 -9.77 -17.83 -1.26
C ASP A 222 -10.93 -18.14 -0.31
N MET A 223 -10.63 -18.33 0.98
CA MET A 223 -11.65 -18.54 2.01
C MET A 223 -12.55 -17.30 2.15
N MET A 224 -12.00 -16.10 2.20
CA MET A 224 -12.78 -14.85 2.25
C MET A 224 -13.75 -14.75 1.07
N HIS A 225 -13.26 -15.01 -0.15
CA HIS A 225 -14.09 -15.01 -1.34
C HIS A 225 -15.21 -16.04 -1.25
N SER A 226 -14.93 -17.26 -0.76
CA SER A 226 -15.94 -18.30 -0.54
C SER A 226 -17.02 -17.92 0.48
N GLN A 227 -16.69 -17.05 1.45
CA GLN A 227 -17.62 -16.49 2.43
C GLN A 227 -18.37 -15.25 1.91
N GLY A 228 -18.14 -14.86 0.65
CA GLY A 228 -18.75 -13.67 0.05
C GLY A 228 -18.16 -12.35 0.55
N LEU A 229 -16.97 -12.38 1.19
CA LEU A 229 -16.25 -11.18 1.59
C LEU A 229 -15.50 -10.60 0.40
N HIS A 230 -15.70 -9.31 0.14
CA HIS A 230 -14.97 -8.58 -0.89
C HIS A 230 -13.77 -7.84 -0.28
N MET A 231 -12.59 -8.12 -0.83
CA MET A 231 -11.34 -7.41 -0.53
C MET A 231 -10.99 -6.54 -1.75
N PRO A 232 -11.38 -5.25 -1.79
CA PRO A 232 -11.08 -4.39 -2.92
C PRO A 232 -9.59 -4.12 -3.13
N LEU A 233 -8.80 -4.19 -2.06
CA LEU A 233 -7.39 -3.84 -2.08
C LEU A 233 -6.58 -4.73 -1.14
N VAL A 234 -5.44 -5.22 -1.65
CA VAL A 234 -4.38 -5.88 -0.91
C VAL A 234 -3.09 -5.08 -1.10
N LEU A 235 -2.52 -4.59 -0.01
CA LEU A 235 -1.26 -3.83 0.03
C LEU A 235 -0.14 -4.69 0.60
N PHE A 236 1.03 -4.66 -0.02
CA PHE A 236 2.20 -5.36 0.51
C PHE A 236 3.54 -4.79 0.04
N GLY A 237 4.65 -5.35 0.56
CA GLY A 237 6.02 -4.97 0.25
C GLY A 237 6.88 -6.18 -0.14
N HIS A 238 8.11 -6.23 0.38
CA HIS A 238 9.11 -7.32 0.26
C HIS A 238 9.73 -7.49 -1.13
N MET A 239 8.90 -7.64 -2.17
CA MET A 239 9.37 -7.92 -3.52
C MET A 239 9.78 -6.61 -4.20
N HIS A 240 11.05 -6.21 -4.05
CA HIS A 240 11.51 -4.89 -4.49
C HIS A 240 11.25 -4.58 -5.98
N SER A 241 10.98 -3.31 -6.26
CA SER A 241 10.64 -2.82 -7.61
C SER A 241 11.76 -2.95 -8.64
N GLN A 242 13.02 -2.89 -8.21
CA GLN A 242 14.18 -3.14 -9.07
C GLN A 242 14.61 -4.59 -8.98
N LEU A 243 14.77 -5.25 -10.13
CA LEU A 243 15.14 -6.65 -10.17
C LEU A 243 16.66 -6.85 -10.00
N ALA A 244 17.10 -7.90 -9.30
CA ALA A 244 18.51 -8.24 -9.03
C ALA A 244 19.34 -8.44 -10.31
N GLY A 245 18.71 -8.89 -11.40
CA GLY A 245 19.31 -9.03 -12.73
C GLY A 245 19.06 -7.85 -13.68
N GLY A 246 18.57 -6.72 -13.16
CA GLY A 246 18.15 -5.55 -13.95
C GLY A 246 16.73 -5.65 -14.49
N GLY A 247 16.13 -4.48 -14.74
CA GLY A 247 14.72 -4.32 -15.12
C GLY A 247 13.83 -3.95 -13.93
N SER A 248 12.54 -3.77 -14.22
CA SER A 248 11.53 -3.35 -13.25
C SER A 248 10.50 -4.44 -13.03
N ARG A 249 10.02 -4.56 -11.79
CA ARG A 249 8.90 -5.39 -11.38
C ARG A 249 7.58 -4.67 -11.65
N ASP A 250 6.55 -5.42 -12.06
CA ASP A 250 5.19 -4.92 -12.05
C ASP A 250 4.69 -4.79 -10.62
N MET A 251 4.28 -3.58 -10.25
CA MET A 251 3.92 -3.26 -8.86
C MET A 251 2.41 -3.34 -8.60
N VAL A 252 1.62 -3.63 -9.64
CA VAL A 252 0.15 -3.73 -9.54
C VAL A 252 -0.34 -4.94 -10.33
N GLU A 253 -1.28 -5.66 -9.76
CA GLU A 253 -2.04 -6.74 -10.42
C GLU A 253 -3.54 -6.59 -10.06
N VAL A 254 -4.42 -7.09 -10.93
CA VAL A 254 -5.87 -7.05 -10.68
C VAL A 254 -6.48 -8.44 -10.92
N ASP A 255 -7.09 -9.00 -9.89
CA ASP A 255 -8.00 -10.14 -10.06
C ASP A 255 -9.35 -9.59 -10.54
N ALA A 256 -9.60 -9.72 -11.84
CA ALA A 256 -10.82 -9.24 -12.49
C ALA A 256 -12.09 -9.98 -12.03
N ALA A 257 -11.96 -11.23 -11.57
CA ALA A 257 -13.08 -12.05 -11.12
C ALA A 257 -13.52 -11.66 -9.71
N ARG A 258 -12.55 -11.34 -8.84
CA ARG A 258 -12.81 -10.89 -7.46
C ARG A 258 -12.97 -9.38 -7.34
N GLY A 259 -12.52 -8.63 -8.34
CA GLY A 259 -12.40 -7.17 -8.26
C GLY A 259 -11.42 -6.73 -7.18
N THR A 260 -10.35 -7.50 -6.98
CA THR A 260 -9.30 -7.23 -6.00
C THR A 260 -8.10 -6.62 -6.70
N VAL A 261 -7.64 -5.48 -6.21
CA VAL A 261 -6.38 -4.86 -6.64
C VAL A 261 -5.26 -5.24 -5.69
N TYR A 262 -4.15 -5.70 -6.23
CA TYR A 262 -2.92 -5.99 -5.50
C TYR A 262 -1.91 -4.89 -5.79
N ILE A 263 -1.36 -4.25 -4.77
CA ILE A 263 -0.34 -3.22 -4.92
C ILE A 263 0.84 -3.56 -4.02
N ASN A 264 1.98 -3.77 -4.67
CA ASN A 264 3.27 -3.86 -4.02
C ASN A 264 3.86 -2.44 -3.93
N THR A 265 4.34 -2.06 -2.76
CA THR A 265 4.88 -0.72 -2.49
C THR A 265 6.37 -0.72 -2.16
N ALA A 266 7.05 -1.87 -2.31
CA ALA A 266 8.48 -2.05 -2.00
C ALA A 266 9.39 -1.33 -3.01
N VAL A 267 9.70 -0.06 -2.75
CA VAL A 267 10.61 0.74 -3.58
C VAL A 267 11.87 1.09 -2.80
N VAL A 268 12.96 0.41 -3.15
CA VAL A 268 14.26 0.57 -2.50
C VAL A 268 15.32 0.99 -3.54
N PRO A 269 16.16 2.01 -3.28
CA PRO A 269 16.09 2.95 -2.15
C PRO A 269 14.87 3.86 -2.25
N ARG A 270 14.30 4.24 -1.10
CA ARG A 270 13.13 5.13 -1.00
C ARG A 270 13.47 6.62 -0.86
N ILE A 271 14.76 6.93 -0.68
CA ILE A 271 15.29 8.28 -0.78
C ILE A 271 16.20 8.33 -2.01
N ARG A 272 15.92 9.26 -2.94
CA ARG A 272 16.67 9.41 -4.20
C ARG A 272 16.91 10.88 -4.53
N SER A 273 17.99 11.18 -5.22
CA SER A 273 18.27 12.54 -5.72
C SER A 273 17.53 12.83 -7.03
N PHE A 274 16.82 13.95 -7.09
CA PHE A 274 16.14 14.48 -8.27
C PHE A 274 16.69 15.84 -8.67
N PRO A 275 16.53 16.28 -9.95
CA PRO A 275 16.75 17.67 -10.32
C PRO A 275 15.82 18.58 -9.52
N ALA A 276 16.37 19.63 -8.91
CA ALA A 276 15.54 20.58 -8.16
C ALA A 276 14.66 21.39 -9.14
N PRO A 277 13.39 21.66 -8.79
CA PRO A 277 12.51 22.48 -9.62
C PRO A 277 13.11 23.86 -9.91
N ALA A 278 12.92 24.37 -11.12
CA ALA A 278 13.40 25.71 -11.48
C ALA A 278 12.77 26.77 -10.55
N GLY A 279 13.61 27.49 -9.79
CA GLY A 279 13.18 28.52 -8.83
C GLY A 279 13.48 28.22 -7.36
N SER A 280 13.94 27.01 -7.01
CA SER A 280 14.35 26.65 -5.63
C SER A 280 15.78 27.07 -5.28
N GLY A 281 16.53 27.65 -6.23
CA GLY A 281 17.85 28.22 -5.99
C GLY A 281 17.73 29.53 -5.21
N GLY A 282 18.01 29.47 -3.90
CA GLY A 282 18.24 30.68 -3.11
C GLY A 282 19.28 31.55 -3.81
N GLY A 283 18.90 32.78 -4.15
CA GLY A 283 19.77 33.71 -4.87
C GLY A 283 21.08 33.93 -4.12
N SER A 284 22.16 33.29 -4.57
CA SER A 284 23.50 33.69 -4.20
C SER A 284 23.81 35.00 -4.91
N ASN A 285 23.54 36.11 -4.23
CA ASN A 285 23.98 37.42 -4.67
C ASN A 285 25.49 37.51 -4.44
N GLY A 286 26.29 37.39 -5.50
CA GLY A 286 27.74 37.39 -5.39
C GLY A 286 28.45 37.55 -6.72
N GLY A 287 28.72 38.81 -7.09
CA GLY A 287 29.96 39.24 -7.72
C GLY A 287 30.27 38.71 -9.13
N SER A 288 30.10 39.58 -10.12
CA SER A 288 30.78 39.51 -11.41
C SER A 288 32.29 39.28 -11.24
N SER A 289 32.80 38.17 -11.78
CA SER A 289 34.10 38.13 -12.48
C SER A 289 34.20 36.86 -13.32
N GLY A 290 34.66 37.01 -14.56
CA GLY A 290 34.65 35.97 -15.59
C GLY A 290 35.54 34.77 -15.30
N GLY A 291 35.10 33.61 -15.79
CA GLY A 291 35.86 32.36 -15.76
C GLY A 291 35.04 31.21 -16.33
N THR A 292 35.38 30.81 -17.55
CA THR A 292 35.23 29.48 -18.19
C THR A 292 34.02 28.60 -17.83
N GLU A 293 33.20 28.33 -18.85
CA GLU A 293 32.17 27.29 -18.88
C GLU A 293 32.75 25.90 -18.51
N ALA A 294 32.54 25.49 -17.26
CA ALA A 294 32.70 24.12 -16.82
C ALA A 294 31.60 23.78 -15.81
N GLY A 295 30.61 23.00 -16.26
CA GLY A 295 29.71 22.20 -15.42
C GLY A 295 28.89 22.93 -14.35
N ARG A 296 27.81 23.60 -14.73
CA ARG A 296 26.68 23.82 -13.80
C ARG A 296 26.01 22.46 -13.57
N THR A 297 26.45 21.73 -12.56
CA THR A 297 25.62 20.66 -11.98
C THR A 297 24.34 21.33 -11.48
N GLY A 298 23.20 20.99 -12.09
CA GLY A 298 21.91 21.49 -11.62
C GLY A 298 21.75 21.15 -10.13
N SER A 299 21.23 22.09 -9.34
CA SER A 299 20.89 21.82 -7.93
C SER A 299 19.99 20.58 -7.87
N THR A 300 20.28 19.67 -6.94
CA THR A 300 19.48 18.47 -6.73
C THR A 300 18.70 18.56 -5.41
N MET A 301 17.61 17.83 -5.31
CA MET A 301 16.78 17.71 -4.12
C MET A 301 16.57 16.23 -3.79
N GLN A 302 16.59 15.88 -2.51
CA GLN A 302 16.21 14.54 -2.07
C GLN A 302 14.70 14.37 -2.19
N GLY A 303 14.26 13.30 -2.84
CA GLY A 303 12.88 12.89 -2.94
C GLY A 303 12.61 11.68 -2.07
N HIS A 304 11.49 11.74 -1.36
CA HIS A 304 11.00 10.74 -0.42
C HIS A 304 9.80 10.02 -1.03
N HIS A 305 9.86 8.70 -1.11
CA HIS A 305 8.87 7.89 -1.81
C HIS A 305 7.64 7.55 -0.97
N PHE A 306 6.48 7.61 -1.64
CA PHE A 306 5.17 7.18 -1.13
C PHE A 306 4.36 6.58 -2.29
N VAL A 307 3.49 5.62 -1.99
CA VAL A 307 2.40 5.21 -2.89
C VAL A 307 1.09 5.79 -2.38
N LEU A 308 0.44 6.64 -3.18
CA LEU A 308 -0.89 7.16 -2.87
C LEU A 308 -1.95 6.28 -3.53
N VAL A 309 -2.88 5.76 -2.72
CA VAL A 309 -4.00 4.95 -3.20
C VAL A 309 -5.30 5.67 -2.89
N GLU A 310 -6.12 5.87 -3.91
CA GLU A 310 -7.42 6.51 -3.81
C GLU A 310 -8.52 5.45 -3.89
N LEU A 311 -9.42 5.47 -2.92
CA LEU A 311 -10.59 4.60 -2.86
C LEU A 311 -11.87 5.45 -2.91
N SER A 312 -12.90 4.98 -3.59
CA SER A 312 -14.26 5.52 -3.50
C SER A 312 -15.24 4.38 -3.24
N GLY A 313 -15.78 4.32 -2.03
CA GLY A 313 -16.52 3.15 -1.56
C GLY A 313 -15.59 1.93 -1.49
N HIS A 314 -15.92 0.88 -2.26
CA HIS A 314 -15.17 -0.38 -2.32
C HIS A 314 -14.39 -0.53 -3.63
N ILE A 315 -13.97 0.57 -4.27
CA ILE A 315 -13.26 0.53 -5.55
C ILE A 315 -12.01 1.39 -5.46
N VAL A 316 -10.87 0.83 -5.86
CA VAL A 316 -9.64 1.59 -6.08
C VAL A 316 -9.80 2.44 -7.33
N THR A 317 -9.82 3.75 -7.19
CA THR A 317 -10.02 4.69 -8.30
C THR A 317 -8.70 5.07 -8.96
N ALA A 318 -7.63 5.15 -8.17
CA ALA A 318 -6.29 5.45 -8.66
C ALA A 318 -5.21 4.92 -7.70
N ALA A 319 -4.04 4.63 -8.24
CA ALA A 319 -2.82 4.45 -7.46
C ALA A 319 -1.65 5.18 -8.14
N ARG A 320 -0.80 5.85 -7.36
CA ARG A 320 0.28 6.71 -7.84
C ARG A 320 1.55 6.50 -7.02
N ASP A 321 2.67 6.34 -7.70
CA ASP A 321 4.01 6.44 -7.14
C ASP A 321 4.40 7.91 -7.09
N VAL A 322 4.74 8.43 -5.90
CA VAL A 322 4.98 9.86 -5.67
C VAL A 322 6.30 10.05 -4.92
N TRP A 323 7.12 10.98 -5.42
CA TRP A 323 8.36 11.41 -4.79
C TRP A 323 8.22 12.85 -4.33
N VAL A 324 8.30 13.08 -3.02
CA VAL A 324 8.14 14.39 -2.41
C VAL A 324 9.49 14.93 -1.97
N GLY A 325 9.83 16.14 -2.40
CA GLY A 325 10.99 16.88 -1.93
C GLY A 325 10.63 17.85 -0.82
N VAL A 326 11.51 18.00 0.16
CA VAL A 326 11.36 18.95 1.28
C VAL A 326 12.44 20.01 1.20
N GLN A 327 12.04 21.28 1.17
CA GLN A 327 12.94 22.42 1.17
C GLN A 327 12.82 23.22 2.47
N HIS A 328 13.95 23.38 3.15
CA HIS A 328 14.09 24.22 4.33
C HIS A 328 14.61 25.59 3.92
N THR A 329 13.86 26.65 4.26
CA THR A 329 14.33 28.03 4.06
C THR A 329 14.77 28.62 5.41
N ALA A 330 16.06 28.91 5.53
CA ALA A 330 16.58 29.64 6.68
C ALA A 330 16.14 31.12 6.57
N GLN A 331 15.62 31.69 7.67
CA GLN A 331 15.52 33.15 7.77
C GLN A 331 16.93 33.73 7.80
N THR A 332 17.36 34.38 6.73
CA THR A 332 18.55 35.24 6.78
C THR A 332 18.19 36.46 7.64
N GLY A 333 18.62 36.45 8.90
CA GLY A 333 18.56 37.65 9.74
C GLY A 333 19.38 38.75 9.10
N SER A 334 18.74 39.71 8.44
CA SER A 334 19.38 40.98 8.08
C SER A 334 19.65 41.72 9.38
N GLY A 335 20.85 41.53 9.93
CA GLY A 335 21.33 42.31 11.06
C GLY A 335 21.43 43.79 10.69
N GLN A 336 20.46 44.58 11.11
CA GLN A 336 20.70 45.96 11.50
C GLN A 336 20.42 46.09 12.99
N GLY A 337 21.43 46.59 13.70
CA GLY A 337 21.51 46.57 15.15
C GLY A 337 20.40 47.33 15.86
N GLY A 338 20.06 46.84 17.04
CA GLY A 338 19.16 47.49 17.97
C GLY A 338 19.09 46.68 19.26
N SER A 339 19.60 47.27 20.33
CA SER A 339 19.67 46.72 21.68
C SER A 339 18.31 46.29 22.23
N SER A 340 18.36 45.25 23.08
CA SER A 340 17.48 44.96 24.22
C SER A 340 16.29 43.98 24.09
N SER A 341 16.25 43.15 25.13
CA SER A 341 15.15 42.34 25.68
C SER A 341 15.10 40.85 25.31
N ASN A 342 15.27 40.04 26.37
CA ASN A 342 15.04 38.61 26.43
C ASN A 342 13.63 38.26 25.96
N GLY A 343 13.54 37.61 24.81
CA GLY A 343 12.36 36.89 24.35
C GLY A 343 12.84 35.66 23.59
N SER A 344 12.74 34.49 24.22
CA SER A 344 12.99 33.19 23.60
C SER A 344 11.85 32.84 22.62
N GLY A 345 11.83 33.55 21.49
CA GLY A 345 11.05 33.23 20.31
C GLY A 345 12.00 32.74 19.23
N GLY A 346 12.30 31.44 19.21
CA GLY A 346 13.03 30.83 18.11
C GLY A 346 12.17 30.90 16.85
N GLY A 347 12.53 31.76 15.91
CA GLY A 347 11.80 31.94 14.65
C GLY A 347 11.73 30.63 13.87
N ALA A 348 10.51 30.17 13.58
CA ALA A 348 10.29 28.99 12.75
C ALA A 348 10.70 29.30 11.30
N GLY A 349 11.74 28.62 10.79
CA GLY A 349 12.02 28.61 9.36
C GLY A 349 10.82 28.04 8.59
N SER A 350 10.58 28.52 7.38
CA SER A 350 9.51 27.96 6.53
C SER A 350 9.99 26.69 5.84
N THR A 351 9.16 25.65 5.93
CA THR A 351 9.35 24.38 5.23
C THR A 351 8.37 24.31 4.07
N HIS A 352 8.86 23.97 2.87
CA HIS A 352 8.05 23.85 1.66
C HIS A 352 8.24 22.46 1.05
N CYS A 353 7.13 21.76 0.80
CA CYS A 353 7.16 20.45 0.13
C CYS A 353 6.71 20.58 -1.33
N VAL A 354 7.25 19.74 -2.21
CA VAL A 354 6.93 19.71 -3.64
C VAL A 354 6.97 18.29 -4.18
N VAL A 355 6.07 17.95 -5.10
CA VAL A 355 6.17 16.70 -5.86
C VAL A 355 7.30 16.83 -6.89
N LEU A 356 8.34 16.02 -6.73
CA LEU A 356 9.50 15.96 -7.63
C LEU A 356 9.24 15.02 -8.81
N HIS A 357 8.51 13.94 -8.57
CA HIS A 357 8.12 12.96 -9.58
C HIS A 357 6.81 12.29 -9.19
N GLU A 358 5.95 12.02 -10.17
CA GLU A 358 4.73 11.26 -9.99
C GLU A 358 4.53 10.33 -11.20
N GLN A 359 4.27 9.06 -10.93
CA GLN A 359 3.94 8.06 -11.94
C GLN A 359 2.62 7.38 -11.55
N GLN A 360 1.65 7.41 -12.45
CA GLN A 360 0.40 6.68 -12.24
C GLN A 360 0.64 5.18 -12.42
N LEU A 361 0.20 4.38 -11.46
CA LEU A 361 0.30 2.92 -11.44
C LEU A 361 -1.00 2.26 -11.88
N LEU A 362 -2.13 2.84 -11.46
CA LEU A 362 -3.47 2.38 -11.79
C LEU A 362 -4.43 3.55 -11.96
N ARG A 363 -5.36 3.42 -12.91
CA ARG A 363 -6.54 4.28 -13.02
C ARG A 363 -7.78 3.46 -13.32
N THR A 364 -8.90 3.82 -12.72
CA THR A 364 -10.18 3.17 -12.96
C THR A 364 -11.11 4.09 -13.74
N ALA A 365 -11.65 3.59 -14.84
CA ALA A 365 -12.67 4.24 -15.64
C ALA A 365 -14.00 3.51 -15.49
N PHE A 366 -15.07 4.28 -15.27
CA PHE A 366 -16.43 3.76 -15.25
C PHE A 366 -17.05 3.94 -16.63
N PRO A 367 -17.69 2.90 -17.21
CA PRO A 367 -18.46 3.08 -18.43
C PRO A 367 -19.55 4.13 -18.21
N PRO A 368 -19.87 4.95 -19.23
CA PRO A 368 -20.95 5.91 -19.13
C PRO A 368 -22.25 5.16 -18.77
N PRO A 369 -23.11 5.75 -17.92
CA PRO A 369 -24.40 5.13 -17.62
C PRO A 369 -25.14 4.91 -18.94
N ASN A 370 -25.53 3.66 -19.23
CA ASN A 370 -26.21 3.23 -20.46
C ASN A 370 -27.18 4.31 -20.95
N THR A 371 -26.81 5.06 -21.99
CA THR A 371 -27.82 5.70 -22.83
C THR A 371 -28.47 4.56 -23.57
N GLY A 372 -29.74 4.27 -23.23
CA GLY A 372 -30.53 3.20 -23.84
C GLY A 372 -30.47 3.25 -25.37
N PRO A 373 -30.81 2.15 -26.05
CA PRO A 373 -30.68 2.08 -27.49
C PRO A 373 -31.50 3.20 -28.13
N ALA A 374 -30.81 4.11 -28.82
CA ALA A 374 -31.46 5.06 -29.70
C ALA A 374 -32.17 4.23 -30.78
N LEU A 375 -33.50 4.18 -30.70
CA LEU A 375 -34.35 3.63 -31.75
C LEU A 375 -34.01 4.35 -33.06
N ALA A 376 -33.25 3.68 -33.92
CA ALA A 376 -33.12 4.08 -35.31
C ALA A 376 -34.47 3.83 -35.98
N GLN A 377 -35.30 4.88 -36.07
CA GLN A 377 -36.37 4.93 -37.06
C GLN A 377 -35.73 4.93 -38.45
N GLN A 378 -35.70 3.78 -39.10
CA GLN A 378 -35.66 3.72 -40.56
C GLN A 378 -37.08 3.44 -41.04
N GLY A 379 -37.62 4.40 -41.79
CA GLY A 379 -38.90 4.28 -42.45
C GLY A 379 -38.89 3.20 -43.52
N ALA A 380 -39.99 2.47 -43.62
CA ALA A 380 -40.37 1.72 -44.81
C ALA A 380 -41.87 1.93 -45.01
N GLU A 381 -42.19 2.68 -46.06
CA GLU A 381 -43.53 2.74 -46.65
C GLU A 381 -43.92 1.35 -47.19
N GLY A 382 -45.17 0.94 -46.98
CA GLY A 382 -45.69 -0.32 -47.50
C GLY A 382 -47.16 -0.50 -47.17
N ASN A 383 -48.00 -0.22 -48.16
CA ASN A 383 -49.46 -0.13 -48.10
C ASN A 383 -50.15 -1.51 -48.22
N GLY A 384 -51.28 -1.71 -47.52
CA GLY A 384 -52.39 -2.57 -47.99
C GLY A 384 -52.92 -3.70 -47.07
N GLY A 385 -54.19 -3.58 -46.64
CA GLY A 385 -55.15 -4.70 -46.72
C GLY A 385 -55.74 -5.35 -45.44
N THR A 386 -56.85 -4.77 -44.92
CA THR A 386 -58.12 -5.41 -44.47
C THR A 386 -58.19 -6.53 -43.37
N SER A 387 -58.61 -6.12 -42.15
CA SER A 387 -59.74 -6.55 -41.25
C SER A 387 -59.98 -8.02 -40.81
N PRO A 388 -60.84 -8.31 -39.76
CA PRO A 388 -60.72 -8.02 -38.31
C PRO A 388 -61.12 -9.22 -37.37
N GLN A 389 -61.17 -8.96 -36.04
CA GLN A 389 -61.68 -9.78 -34.89
C GLN A 389 -60.61 -10.61 -34.14
N THR A 390 -60.49 -10.66 -32.81
CA THR A 390 -61.41 -10.46 -31.67
C THR A 390 -60.71 -9.83 -30.45
N ALA A 391 -61.50 -9.12 -29.64
CA ALA A 391 -61.12 -8.47 -28.39
C ALA A 391 -60.94 -9.41 -27.19
N ALA A 392 -60.03 -9.04 -26.27
CA ALA A 392 -60.29 -9.03 -24.82
C ALA A 392 -59.22 -8.19 -24.11
N ALA A 393 -59.65 -7.15 -23.42
CA ALA A 393 -58.85 -6.27 -22.60
C ALA A 393 -58.71 -6.83 -21.17
N ALA A 394 -57.54 -6.68 -20.56
CA ALA A 394 -57.39 -6.44 -19.13
C ALA A 394 -56.08 -5.67 -18.89
N ALA A 395 -56.23 -4.53 -18.24
CA ALA A 395 -55.22 -3.53 -18.00
C ALA A 395 -54.37 -3.83 -16.74
N ALA A 396 -53.12 -3.38 -16.81
CA ALA A 396 -52.34 -2.75 -15.74
C ALA A 396 -52.20 -3.46 -14.38
N ALA A 397 -50.99 -3.98 -14.15
CA ALA A 397 -50.22 -3.64 -12.95
C ALA A 397 -48.73 -3.63 -13.33
N GLY A 398 -48.16 -2.42 -13.39
CA GLY A 398 -46.75 -2.21 -13.67
C GLY A 398 -45.89 -2.73 -12.53
N GLY A 399 -45.14 -3.79 -12.79
CA GLY A 399 -43.88 -4.08 -12.13
C GLY A 399 -42.77 -3.79 -13.13
N GLY A 400 -42.30 -2.54 -13.17
CA GLY A 400 -41.07 -2.23 -13.86
C GLY A 400 -39.95 -3.03 -13.19
N SER A 401 -39.53 -4.13 -13.80
CA SER A 401 -38.26 -4.76 -13.47
C SER A 401 -37.19 -3.70 -13.75
N GLU A 402 -36.58 -3.18 -12.69
CA GLU A 402 -35.38 -2.36 -12.81
C GLU A 402 -34.36 -3.12 -13.68
N PRO A 403 -33.75 -2.48 -14.69
CA PRO A 403 -32.68 -3.09 -15.43
C PRO A 403 -31.52 -3.36 -14.46
N GLY A 404 -31.14 -4.63 -14.34
CA GLY A 404 -30.14 -5.13 -13.41
C GLY A 404 -28.84 -4.32 -13.42
N SER A 405 -28.36 -4.02 -12.22
CA SER A 405 -27.16 -3.24 -11.91
C SER A 405 -25.84 -4.00 -12.19
N SER A 406 -25.63 -4.50 -13.40
CA SER A 406 -24.35 -5.09 -13.81
C SER A 406 -23.38 -3.99 -14.28
N GLY A 407 -22.99 -3.09 -13.39
CA GLY A 407 -22.02 -2.03 -13.71
C GLY A 407 -20.59 -2.51 -13.49
N GLY A 408 -19.92 -3.03 -14.53
CA GLY A 408 -18.47 -3.27 -14.49
C GLY A 408 -17.67 -1.96 -14.61
N TYR A 409 -16.37 -2.03 -14.38
CA TYR A 409 -15.42 -0.93 -14.60
C TYR A 409 -14.14 -1.45 -15.28
N VAL A 410 -13.33 -0.54 -15.82
CA VAL A 410 -12.04 -0.91 -16.42
C VAL A 410 -10.92 -0.28 -15.60
N CYS A 411 -10.04 -1.11 -15.05
CA CYS A 411 -8.77 -0.67 -14.50
C CYS A 411 -7.73 -0.66 -15.63
N SER A 412 -7.01 0.44 -15.83
CA SER A 412 -5.78 0.42 -16.60
C SER A 412 -4.61 0.33 -15.63
N ILE A 413 -3.72 -0.63 -15.85
CA ILE A 413 -2.54 -0.90 -15.02
C ILE A 413 -1.29 -0.53 -15.81
N TYR A 414 -0.33 0.14 -15.17
CA TYR A 414 0.98 0.40 -15.77
C TYR A 414 1.92 -0.78 -15.51
N ARG A 415 2.39 -1.42 -16.59
CA ARG A 415 3.36 -2.52 -16.55
C ARG A 415 4.77 -1.97 -16.62
N ALA A 416 5.46 -1.91 -15.48
CA ALA A 416 6.77 -1.28 -15.39
C ALA A 416 7.84 -2.03 -16.19
N HIS A 417 7.68 -3.33 -16.43
CA HIS A 417 8.64 -4.12 -17.20
C HIS A 417 8.60 -3.82 -18.71
N THR A 418 7.46 -3.38 -19.26
CA THR A 418 7.32 -2.96 -20.67
C THR A 418 7.21 -1.45 -20.85
N GLY A 419 6.76 -0.73 -19.82
CA GLY A 419 6.40 0.67 -19.91
C GLY A 419 5.01 0.92 -20.54
N GLU A 420 4.18 -0.10 -20.67
CA GLU A 420 2.88 -0.03 -21.34
C GLU A 420 1.69 -0.04 -20.36
N TRP A 421 0.53 0.38 -20.84
CA TRP A 421 -0.72 0.31 -20.09
C TRP A 421 -1.55 -0.88 -20.54
N GLU A 422 -1.98 -1.70 -19.57
CA GLU A 422 -2.85 -2.84 -19.80
C GLU A 422 -4.26 -2.59 -19.24
N PRO A 423 -5.33 -2.68 -20.05
CA PRO A 423 -6.70 -2.58 -19.56
C PRO A 423 -7.20 -3.93 -19.04
N VAL A 424 -7.80 -3.92 -17.85
CA VAL A 424 -8.43 -5.06 -17.18
C VAL A 424 -9.89 -4.71 -16.90
N ALA A 425 -10.81 -5.45 -17.52
CA ALA A 425 -12.25 -5.28 -17.30
C ALA A 425 -12.67 -6.05 -16.04
N VAL A 426 -13.15 -5.33 -15.03
CA VAL A 426 -13.64 -5.89 -13.77
C VAL A 426 -15.15 -5.92 -13.78
N GLN A 427 -15.72 -7.09 -13.48
CA GLN A 427 -17.15 -7.24 -13.32
C GLN A 427 -17.50 -7.02 -11.85
N CYS A 428 -18.34 -6.04 -11.55
CA CYS A 428 -18.94 -5.96 -10.21
C CYS A 428 -19.92 -7.13 -10.08
N ALA A 429 -19.66 -8.04 -9.14
CA ALA A 429 -20.69 -8.96 -8.70
C ALA A 429 -21.91 -8.12 -8.25
N ALA A 430 -23.10 -8.43 -8.75
CA ALA A 430 -24.31 -7.86 -8.19
C ALA A 430 -24.27 -8.19 -6.69
N GLN A 431 -24.29 -7.18 -5.82
CA GLN A 431 -24.51 -7.39 -4.40
C GLN A 431 -25.86 -8.09 -4.28
N GLY A 432 -25.84 -9.42 -4.25
CA GLY A 432 -27.02 -10.22 -4.05
C GLY A 432 -27.61 -9.76 -2.72
N SER A 433 -28.87 -9.33 -2.76
CA SER A 433 -29.68 -9.25 -1.56
C SER A 433 -29.62 -10.61 -0.89
N GLN A 434 -28.76 -10.76 0.12
CA GLN A 434 -28.85 -11.88 1.04
C GLN A 434 -30.16 -11.66 1.80
N ALA A 435 -31.23 -12.26 1.27
CA ALA A 435 -32.43 -12.52 2.02
C ALA A 435 -32.00 -13.26 3.29
N ALA A 436 -32.35 -12.69 4.44
CA ALA A 436 -32.25 -13.35 5.73
C ALA A 436 -32.85 -14.74 5.62
N ALA A 437 -32.03 -15.77 5.82
CA ALA A 437 -32.49 -17.14 6.04
C ALA A 437 -31.93 -17.59 7.39
N VAL A 438 -32.78 -17.34 8.40
CA VAL A 438 -33.01 -18.03 9.69
C VAL A 438 -31.83 -18.68 10.39
#